data_AF-A0A2K1YJN7-F1
#
_entry.id   AF-A0A2K1YJN7-F1
#
_cell.length_a   1.000
_cell.length_b   1.000
_cell.length_c   1.000
_cell.angle_alpha   90.00
_cell.angle_beta   90.00
_cell.angle_gamma   90.00
#
_symmetry.space_group_name_H-M   'P 1'
#
loop_
_entity.id
_entity.type
_entity.pdbx_description
1 polymer ?
#
loop_
_entity_poly.entity_id
_entity_poly.type
_entity_poly.pdbx_seq_one_letter_code
_entity_poly.pdbx_strand_id
1 'polypeptide(L)'
;MCLSTGEADVFNKYKDDKGNFKENLTTDVKGLLSLYEASYLSAHGEIILDEALVFTETHLKSMVARLVSPLADQVTHALNRPAHGGIVKYEQWYSISFYEQDELHIEPVLKPAKSNFNMLQKLYQEELRNLSKWWKELDFTTKLPFARDRLIECYIVVLGPVYPATILTKSTMLVSILDDIYDVHGTIEELEQFTKMIERWDTSMEDLPDYTKVWFEALFVSLS
;
A
#
# COMPACT_ATOMS: atom_id res chain seq x y z
N MET A 1 2.43 9.45 14.26
CA MET A 1 2.35 9.80 15.69
C MET A 1 2.59 8.51 16.45
N CYS A 2 3.75 8.33 17.08
CA CYS A 2 3.86 7.31 18.12
C CYS A 2 3.11 7.84 19.32
N LEU A 3 2.13 7.09 19.81
CA LEU A 3 1.52 7.36 21.09
C LEU A 3 2.62 7.24 22.16
N SER A 4 2.66 8.19 23.09
CA SER A 4 3.60 8.11 24.21
C SER A 4 3.24 6.91 25.08
N THR A 5 4.24 6.18 25.59
CA THR A 5 4.05 5.05 26.51
C THR A 5 3.20 5.50 27.71
N GLY A 6 1.91 5.18 27.68
CA GLY A 6 0.89 5.63 28.64
C GLY A 6 -0.47 6.01 28.03
N GLU A 7 -0.57 6.25 26.71
CA GLU A 7 -1.84 6.59 26.07
C GLU A 7 -2.76 5.37 25.88
N ALA A 8 -2.20 4.18 25.66
CA ALA A 8 -2.98 2.93 25.57
C ALA A 8 -3.66 2.53 26.90
N ASP A 9 -3.28 3.13 28.04
CA ASP A 9 -3.90 2.84 29.33
C ASP A 9 -5.38 3.25 29.40
N VAL A 10 -5.84 4.11 28.47
CA VAL A 10 -7.26 4.44 28.30
C VAL A 10 -8.12 3.19 28.09
N PHE A 11 -7.54 2.09 27.59
CA PHE A 11 -8.25 0.84 27.34
C PHE A 11 -8.39 -0.03 28.60
N ASN A 12 -7.67 0.24 29.69
CA ASN A 12 -7.75 -0.55 30.93
C ASN A 12 -9.16 -0.57 31.54
N LYS A 13 -9.96 0.48 31.34
CA LYS A 13 -11.37 0.54 31.80
C LYS A 13 -12.27 -0.53 31.16
N TYR A 14 -11.84 -1.12 30.05
CA TYR A 14 -12.53 -2.20 29.34
C TYR A 14 -12.09 -3.59 29.81
N LYS A 15 -11.17 -3.70 30.77
CA LYS A 15 -10.76 -4.97 31.38
C LYS A 15 -11.52 -5.31 32.66
N ASP A 16 -11.68 -6.60 32.92
CA ASP A 16 -12.22 -7.14 34.16
C ASP A 16 -11.15 -7.21 35.27
N ASP A 17 -11.56 -7.62 36.48
CA ASP A 17 -10.66 -7.74 37.63
C ASP A 17 -9.57 -8.82 37.45
N LYS A 18 -9.70 -9.68 36.43
CA LYS A 18 -8.71 -10.71 36.06
C LYS A 18 -7.73 -10.20 35.00
N GLY A 19 -7.92 -8.98 34.49
CA GLY A 19 -7.08 -8.36 33.47
C GLY A 19 -7.46 -8.71 32.03
N ASN A 20 -8.59 -9.37 31.79
CA ASN A 20 -9.08 -9.71 30.44
C ASN A 20 -10.06 -8.65 29.94
N PHE A 21 -10.16 -8.46 28.62
CA PHE A 21 -11.24 -7.64 28.05
C PHE A 21 -12.61 -8.20 28.44
N LYS A 22 -13.53 -7.32 28.87
CA LYS A 22 -14.85 -7.73 29.35
C LYS A 22 -15.65 -8.39 28.23
N GLU A 23 -16.18 -9.59 28.49
CA GLU A 23 -17.01 -10.34 27.53
C GLU A 23 -18.27 -9.57 27.09
N ASN A 24 -18.78 -8.64 27.91
CA ASN A 24 -19.94 -7.83 27.50
C ASN A 24 -19.64 -6.87 26.33
N LEU A 25 -18.37 -6.63 26.00
CA LEU A 25 -17.98 -5.84 24.82
C LEU A 25 -18.36 -6.56 23.52
N THR A 26 -18.53 -7.88 23.54
CA THR A 26 -18.80 -8.66 22.33
C THR A 26 -20.17 -8.40 21.74
N THR A 27 -21.06 -7.72 22.47
CA THR A 27 -22.38 -7.31 21.96
C THR A 27 -22.31 -6.02 21.14
N ASP A 28 -21.26 -5.20 21.33
CA ASP A 28 -21.03 -3.97 20.57
C ASP A 28 -20.04 -4.24 19.43
N VAL A 29 -20.58 -4.72 18.30
CA VAL A 29 -19.79 -5.07 17.12
C VAL A 29 -19.04 -3.86 16.55
N LYS A 30 -19.65 -2.67 16.57
CA LYS A 30 -19.01 -1.44 16.07
C LYS A 30 -17.85 -1.01 17.00
N GLY A 31 -18.05 -1.12 18.31
CA GLY A 31 -17.00 -0.90 19.30
C GLY A 31 -15.84 -1.89 19.16
N LEU A 32 -16.15 -3.18 18.97
CA LEU A 32 -15.14 -4.22 18.69
C LEU A 32 -14.33 -3.92 17.42
N LEU A 33 -15.01 -3.57 16.33
CA LEU A 33 -14.35 -3.22 15.06
C LEU A 33 -13.45 -2.00 15.21
N SER A 34 -13.90 -1.00 15.97
CA SER A 34 -13.11 0.21 16.26
C SER A 34 -11.86 -0.11 17.09
N LEU A 35 -11.99 -0.99 18.08
CA LEU A 35 -10.87 -1.44 18.90
C LEU A 35 -9.89 -2.31 18.10
N TYR A 36 -10.39 -3.16 17.20
CA TYR A 36 -9.59 -3.94 16.26
C TYR A 36 -8.71 -3.03 15.41
N GLU A 37 -9.28 -2.01 14.75
CA GLU A 37 -8.51 -1.07 13.93
C GLU A 37 -7.49 -0.29 14.77
N ALA A 38 -7.89 0.19 15.95
CA ALA A 38 -7.00 0.91 16.86
C ALA A 38 -5.80 0.06 17.31
N SER A 39 -5.98 -1.27 17.47
CA SER A 39 -4.91 -2.17 17.88
C SER A 39 -3.76 -2.26 16.87
N TYR A 40 -4.01 -2.00 15.58
CA TYR A 40 -2.95 -1.93 14.55
C TYR A 40 -2.05 -0.70 14.65
N LEU A 41 -2.39 0.26 15.51
CA LEU A 41 -1.54 1.41 15.84
C LEU A 41 -0.63 1.16 17.05
N SER A 42 -0.63 -0.06 17.60
CA SER A 42 0.20 -0.47 18.74
C SER A 42 1.67 -0.15 18.51
N ALA A 43 2.29 0.53 19.49
CA ALA A 43 3.71 0.73 19.59
C ALA A 43 4.36 -0.34 20.48
N HIS A 44 5.68 -0.49 20.37
CA HIS A 44 6.41 -1.46 21.19
C HIS A 44 6.20 -1.19 22.69
N GLY A 45 5.74 -2.21 23.42
CA GLY A 45 5.46 -2.15 24.86
C GLY A 45 3.99 -1.91 25.21
N GLU A 46 3.11 -1.67 24.23
CA GLU A 46 1.66 -1.49 24.45
C GLU A 46 0.92 -2.85 24.48
N ILE A 47 1.26 -3.69 25.46
CA ILE A 47 0.74 -5.08 25.61
C ILE A 47 -0.81 -5.13 25.57
N ILE A 48 -1.47 -4.10 26.10
CA ILE A 48 -2.94 -4.01 26.09
C ILE A 48 -3.54 -3.98 24.67
N LEU A 49 -2.84 -3.37 23.70
CA LEU A 49 -3.30 -3.33 22.31
C LEU A 49 -3.04 -4.65 21.60
N ASP A 50 -1.93 -5.33 21.92
CA ASP A 50 -1.68 -6.68 21.40
C ASP A 50 -2.76 -7.67 21.89
N GLU A 51 -3.15 -7.58 23.16
CA GLU A 51 -4.27 -8.35 23.70
C GLU A 51 -5.61 -7.94 23.08
N ALA A 52 -5.81 -6.65 22.82
CA ALA A 52 -7.02 -6.13 22.18
C ALA A 52 -7.16 -6.68 20.76
N LEU A 53 -6.06 -6.77 20.01
CA LEU A 53 -6.03 -7.35 18.67
C LEU A 53 -6.52 -8.80 18.71
N VAL A 54 -5.93 -9.63 19.58
CA VAL A 54 -6.30 -11.05 19.70
C VAL A 54 -7.78 -11.21 20.11
N PHE A 55 -8.23 -10.44 21.09
CA PHE A 55 -9.61 -10.47 21.57
C PHE A 55 -10.59 -10.09 20.45
N THR A 56 -10.39 -8.92 19.85
CA THR A 56 -11.31 -8.40 18.82
C THR A 56 -11.32 -9.26 17.57
N GLU A 57 -10.16 -9.70 17.07
CA GLU A 57 -10.04 -10.56 15.89
C GLU A 57 -10.79 -11.89 16.09
N THR A 58 -10.62 -12.51 17.26
CA THR A 58 -11.30 -13.77 17.61
C THR A 58 -12.83 -13.60 17.57
N HIS A 59 -13.34 -12.56 18.23
CA HIS A 59 -14.77 -12.33 18.30
C HIS A 59 -15.36 -11.91 16.95
N LEU A 60 -14.72 -11.00 16.21
CA LEU A 60 -15.15 -10.56 14.89
C LEU A 60 -15.23 -11.74 13.91
N LYS A 61 -14.21 -12.60 13.85
CA LYS A 61 -14.23 -13.82 13.02
C LYS A 61 -15.37 -14.77 13.40
N SER A 62 -15.67 -14.91 14.70
CA SER A 62 -16.72 -15.81 15.16
C SER A 62 -18.14 -15.33 14.81
N MET A 63 -18.34 -14.02 14.68
CA MET A 63 -19.67 -13.42 14.51
C MET A 63 -19.98 -12.95 13.09
N VAL A 64 -18.97 -12.74 12.23
CA VAL A 64 -19.14 -12.12 10.90
C VAL A 64 -20.21 -12.80 10.05
N ALA A 65 -20.30 -14.14 10.10
CA ALA A 65 -21.29 -14.92 9.36
C ALA A 65 -22.76 -14.69 9.81
N ARG A 66 -22.98 -14.04 10.95
CA ARG A 66 -24.31 -13.72 11.51
C ARG A 66 -24.67 -12.24 11.36
N LEU A 67 -23.72 -11.41 10.89
CA LEU A 67 -23.95 -9.98 10.66
C LEU A 67 -24.67 -9.77 9.33
N VAL A 68 -25.28 -8.59 9.19
CA VAL A 68 -25.94 -8.16 7.95
C VAL A 68 -25.16 -6.98 7.35
N SER A 69 -25.16 -6.87 6.02
CA SER A 69 -24.60 -5.72 5.29
C SER A 69 -25.31 -4.41 5.72
N PRO A 70 -24.59 -3.28 5.85
CA PRO A 70 -23.19 -3.04 5.49
C PRO A 70 -22.16 -3.53 6.52
N LEU A 71 -22.60 -3.81 7.76
CA LEU A 71 -21.68 -4.10 8.87
C LEU A 71 -20.91 -5.40 8.67
N ALA A 72 -21.54 -6.42 8.10
CA ALA A 72 -20.86 -7.67 7.72
C ALA A 72 -19.71 -7.42 6.73
N ASP A 73 -19.93 -6.55 5.76
CA ASP A 73 -18.95 -6.22 4.72
C ASP A 73 -17.79 -5.40 5.31
N GLN A 74 -18.08 -4.47 6.22
CA GLN A 74 -17.06 -3.70 6.96
C GLN A 74 -16.16 -4.61 7.79
N VAL A 75 -16.75 -5.52 8.58
CA VAL A 75 -16.00 -6.47 9.40
C VAL A 75 -15.17 -7.42 8.53
N THR A 76 -15.75 -7.91 7.43
CA THR A 76 -15.02 -8.78 6.48
C THR A 76 -13.85 -8.04 5.84
N HIS A 77 -14.05 -6.78 5.44
CA HIS A 77 -12.99 -5.93 4.89
C HIS A 77 -11.85 -5.74 5.88
N ALA A 78 -12.14 -5.31 7.11
CA ALA A 78 -11.15 -5.08 8.16
C ALA A 78 -10.36 -6.35 8.54
N LEU A 79 -11.03 -7.50 8.63
CA LEU A 79 -10.39 -8.80 8.91
C LEU A 79 -9.44 -9.25 7.79
N ASN A 80 -9.73 -8.88 6.54
CA ASN A 80 -8.86 -9.17 5.40
C ASN A 80 -7.72 -8.14 5.27
N ARG A 81 -8.02 -6.88 5.56
CA ARG A 81 -7.11 -5.75 5.41
C ARG A 81 -7.48 -4.67 6.43
N PRO A 82 -6.71 -4.55 7.53
CA PRO A 82 -6.85 -3.45 8.47
C PRO A 82 -6.61 -2.12 7.79
N ALA A 83 -7.37 -1.09 8.15
CA ALA A 83 -7.31 0.23 7.52
C ALA A 83 -5.90 0.84 7.60
N HIS A 84 -5.17 0.57 8.69
CA HIS A 84 -3.81 1.07 8.90
C HIS A 84 -2.71 0.33 8.12
N GLY A 85 -2.98 -0.86 7.60
CA GLY A 85 -2.07 -1.62 6.73
C GLY A 85 -2.37 -1.45 5.23
N GLY A 86 -3.47 -0.78 4.88
CA GLY A 86 -3.95 -0.66 3.51
C GLY A 86 -3.32 0.50 2.72
N ILE A 87 -3.38 0.40 1.39
CA ILE A 87 -3.09 1.54 0.51
C ILE A 87 -4.18 2.59 0.76
N VAL A 88 -3.79 3.78 1.26
CA VAL A 88 -4.71 4.85 1.69
C VAL A 88 -5.83 5.13 0.69
N LYS A 89 -5.54 5.09 -0.62
CA LYS A 89 -6.54 5.35 -1.68
C LYS A 89 -7.56 4.24 -1.84
N TYR A 90 -7.16 2.99 -1.61
CA TYR A 90 -8.05 1.85 -1.60
C TYR A 90 -9.00 1.95 -0.39
N GLU A 91 -8.45 2.23 0.79
CA GLU A 91 -9.25 2.41 2.02
C GLU A 91 -10.21 3.62 1.93
N GLN A 92 -9.80 4.68 1.23
CA GLN A 92 -10.67 5.83 0.96
C GLN A 92 -11.92 5.45 0.18
N TRP A 93 -11.81 4.55 -0.81
CA TRP A 93 -12.96 4.08 -1.57
C TRP A 93 -13.94 3.31 -0.69
N TYR A 94 -13.46 2.32 0.06
CA TYR A 94 -14.29 1.54 1.00
C TYR A 94 -14.94 2.44 2.04
N SER A 95 -14.19 3.39 2.61
CA SER A 95 -14.73 4.34 3.58
C SER A 95 -15.90 5.15 3.02
N ILE A 96 -15.78 5.66 1.79
CA ILE A 96 -16.87 6.38 1.12
C ILE A 96 -18.07 5.46 0.85
N SER A 97 -17.82 4.24 0.35
CA SER A 97 -18.87 3.27 0.03
C SER A 97 -19.63 2.79 1.26
N PHE A 98 -18.94 2.56 2.38
CA PHE A 98 -19.55 2.20 3.65
C PHE A 98 -20.29 3.37 4.28
N TYR A 99 -19.74 4.58 4.22
CA TYR A 99 -20.38 5.78 4.74
C TYR A 99 -21.67 6.12 3.97
N GLU A 100 -21.70 5.91 2.66
CA GLU A 100 -22.92 6.06 1.85
C GLU A 100 -24.07 5.15 2.30
N GLN A 101 -23.75 3.97 2.84
CA GLN A 101 -24.75 2.99 3.29
C GLN A 101 -25.18 3.22 4.75
N ASP A 102 -24.53 4.12 5.48
CA ASP A 102 -24.90 4.45 6.86
C ASP A 102 -26.16 5.31 6.88
N GLU A 103 -27.21 4.90 7.60
CA GLU A 103 -28.44 5.68 7.75
C GLU A 103 -28.20 7.06 8.40
N LEU A 104 -27.09 7.22 9.14
CA LEU A 104 -26.71 8.46 9.83
C LEU A 104 -25.71 9.31 9.05
N HIS A 105 -25.44 8.99 7.77
CA HIS A 105 -24.49 9.76 6.99
C HIS A 105 -24.93 11.22 6.80
N ILE A 106 -23.93 12.10 6.73
CA ILE A 106 -24.13 13.53 6.57
C ILE A 106 -23.85 13.87 5.11
N GLU A 107 -24.90 14.16 4.34
CA GLU A 107 -24.76 14.43 2.90
C GLU A 107 -23.78 15.56 2.55
N PRO A 108 -23.74 16.67 3.30
CA PRO A 108 -22.71 17.69 3.12
C PRO A 108 -21.25 17.20 3.24
N VAL A 109 -21.01 16.02 3.85
CA VAL A 109 -19.70 15.36 3.92
C VAL A 109 -19.51 14.35 2.80
N LEU A 110 -20.54 13.54 2.49
CA LEU A 110 -20.46 12.47 1.49
C LEU A 110 -20.25 13.02 0.07
N LYS A 111 -21.00 14.05 -0.31
CA LYS A 111 -20.93 14.65 -1.65
C LYS A 111 -19.53 15.19 -2.02
N PRO A 112 -18.86 16.02 -1.18
CA PRO A 112 -17.51 16.46 -1.48
C PRO A 112 -16.50 15.31 -1.44
N ALA A 113 -16.66 14.31 -0.55
CA ALA A 113 -15.77 13.15 -0.51
C ALA A 113 -15.78 12.36 -1.84
N LYS A 114 -16.97 12.06 -2.37
CA LYS A 114 -17.15 11.42 -3.69
C LYS A 114 -16.57 12.26 -4.83
N SER A 115 -16.84 13.56 -4.82
CA SER A 115 -16.35 14.48 -5.84
C SER A 115 -14.83 14.54 -5.87
N ASN A 116 -14.21 14.63 -4.68
CA ASN A 116 -12.76 14.64 -4.53
C ASN A 116 -12.13 13.32 -4.98
N PHE A 117 -12.73 12.17 -4.60
CA PHE A 117 -12.27 10.86 -5.06
C PHE A 117 -12.29 10.75 -6.60
N ASN A 118 -13.39 11.14 -7.23
CA ASN A 118 -13.53 11.11 -8.69
C ASN A 118 -12.55 12.06 -9.40
N MET A 119 -12.29 13.24 -8.81
CA MET A 119 -11.30 14.18 -9.32
C MET A 119 -9.90 13.58 -9.27
N LEU A 120 -9.49 13.03 -8.12
CA LEU A 120 -8.20 12.37 -7.95
C LEU A 120 -8.05 11.16 -8.88
N GLN A 121 -9.09 10.35 -9.04
CA GLN A 121 -9.08 9.22 -9.97
C GLN A 121 -8.79 9.66 -11.41
N LYS A 122 -9.38 10.78 -11.87
CA LYS A 122 -9.10 11.33 -13.21
C LYS A 122 -7.65 11.79 -13.35
N LEU A 123 -7.11 12.45 -12.33
CA LEU A 123 -5.70 12.86 -12.30
C LEU A 123 -4.78 11.62 -12.41
N TYR A 124 -5.06 10.56 -11.65
CA TYR A 124 -4.28 9.33 -11.69
C TYR A 124 -4.36 8.61 -13.04
N GLN A 125 -5.53 8.63 -13.69
CA GLN A 125 -5.69 8.09 -15.04
C GLN A 125 -4.88 8.87 -16.09
N GLU A 126 -4.75 10.19 -15.92
CA GLU A 126 -3.94 11.04 -16.78
C GLU A 126 -2.43 10.77 -16.56
N GLU A 127 -2.00 10.68 -15.30
CA GLU A 127 -0.62 10.30 -14.95
C GLU A 127 -0.26 8.92 -15.52
N LEU A 128 -1.12 7.92 -15.33
CA LEU A 128 -0.95 6.57 -15.91
C LEU A 128 -0.89 6.58 -17.43
N ARG A 129 -1.68 7.44 -18.10
CA ARG A 129 -1.64 7.57 -19.55
C ARG A 129 -0.28 8.09 -20.01
N ASN A 130 0.28 9.07 -19.31
CA ASN A 130 1.59 9.62 -19.63
C ASN A 130 2.71 8.63 -19.33
N LEU A 131 2.63 7.93 -18.20
CA LEU A 131 3.54 6.84 -17.85
C LEU A 131 3.48 5.69 -18.87
N SER A 132 2.30 5.32 -19.33
CA SER A 132 2.12 4.29 -20.35
C SER A 132 2.73 4.67 -21.69
N LYS A 133 2.70 5.96 -22.06
CA LYS A 133 3.38 6.46 -23.27
C LYS A 133 4.90 6.37 -23.10
N TRP A 134 5.42 6.91 -22.00
CA TRP A 134 6.84 6.83 -21.66
C TRP A 134 7.36 5.38 -21.67
N TRP A 135 6.62 4.46 -21.05
CA TRP A 135 6.98 3.04 -21.00
C TRP A 135 7.04 2.40 -22.40
N LYS A 136 6.06 2.73 -23.26
CA LYS A 136 6.05 2.27 -24.65
C LYS A 136 7.19 2.85 -25.49
N GLU A 137 7.57 4.10 -25.24
CA GLU A 137 8.68 4.76 -25.94
C GLU A 137 10.04 4.14 -25.61
N LEU A 138 10.22 3.61 -24.39
CA LEU A 138 11.42 2.86 -24.01
C LEU A 138 11.55 1.53 -24.78
N ASP A 139 10.41 0.91 -25.13
CA ASP A 139 10.31 -0.32 -25.91
C ASP A 139 11.05 -1.52 -25.28
N PHE A 140 10.96 -1.65 -23.95
CA PHE A 140 11.62 -2.74 -23.21
C PHE A 140 11.01 -4.11 -23.48
N THR A 141 9.76 -4.19 -23.92
CA THR A 141 9.16 -5.47 -24.33
C THR A 141 9.90 -6.10 -25.50
N THR A 142 10.52 -5.31 -26.39
CA THR A 142 11.33 -5.81 -27.50
C THR A 142 12.81 -5.86 -27.14
N LYS A 143 13.34 -4.81 -26.48
CA LYS A 143 14.77 -4.67 -26.18
C LYS A 143 15.22 -5.55 -25.01
N LEU A 144 14.34 -5.81 -24.06
CA LEU A 144 14.58 -6.55 -22.81
C LEU A 144 13.48 -7.60 -22.60
N PRO A 145 13.32 -8.60 -23.50
CA PRO A 145 12.17 -9.52 -23.49
C PRO A 145 12.13 -10.46 -22.27
N PHE A 146 13.22 -10.53 -21.50
CA PHE A 146 13.29 -11.29 -20.24
C PHE A 146 12.64 -10.53 -19.07
N ALA A 147 12.49 -9.21 -19.19
CA ALA A 147 12.08 -8.37 -18.08
C ALA A 147 10.54 -8.29 -17.95
N ARG A 148 10.06 -8.18 -16.72
CA ARG A 148 8.63 -8.16 -16.40
C ARG A 148 8.04 -6.77 -16.65
N ASP A 149 6.87 -6.71 -17.30
CA ASP A 149 6.07 -5.48 -17.35
C ASP A 149 5.19 -5.37 -16.09
N ARG A 150 5.49 -4.38 -15.26
CA ARG A 150 4.87 -4.13 -13.95
C ARG A 150 4.34 -2.71 -13.78
N LEU A 151 4.06 -2.00 -14.88
CA LEU A 151 3.76 -0.56 -14.83
C LEU A 151 2.61 -0.22 -13.88
N ILE A 152 1.54 -1.01 -13.91
CA ILE A 152 0.35 -0.78 -13.10
C ILE A 152 0.64 -1.09 -11.63
N GLU A 153 1.31 -2.21 -11.34
CA GLU A 153 1.69 -2.61 -9.99
C GLU A 153 2.62 -1.57 -9.34
N CYS A 154 3.66 -1.14 -10.05
CA CYS A 154 4.60 -0.12 -9.59
C CYS A 154 3.89 1.21 -9.31
N TYR A 155 2.96 1.61 -10.18
CA TYR A 155 2.18 2.84 -9.97
C TYR A 155 1.28 2.74 -8.74
N ILE A 156 0.60 1.60 -8.53
CA ILE A 156 -0.28 1.39 -7.36
C ILE A 156 0.51 1.41 -6.05
N VAL A 157 1.71 0.83 -6.02
CA VAL A 157 2.57 0.85 -4.83
C VAL A 157 3.02 2.28 -4.50
N VAL A 158 3.36 3.08 -5.51
CA VAL A 158 3.83 4.47 -5.36
C VAL A 158 2.70 5.45 -5.05
N LEU A 159 1.47 5.19 -5.49
CA LEU A 159 0.29 6.03 -5.26
C LEU A 159 -0.05 6.24 -3.77
N GLY A 160 0.44 5.36 -2.89
CA GLY A 160 0.20 5.44 -1.44
C GLY A 160 0.97 6.57 -0.74
N PRO A 161 2.32 6.59 -0.78
CA PRO A 161 3.11 7.38 0.17
C PRO A 161 3.57 8.79 -0.27
N VAL A 162 3.70 9.15 -1.57
CA VAL A 162 4.47 10.36 -1.95
C VAL A 162 3.99 11.05 -3.25
N TYR A 163 4.09 12.39 -3.29
CA TYR A 163 4.11 13.20 -4.52
C TYR A 163 5.55 13.67 -4.81
N PRO A 164 6.05 13.63 -6.06
CA PRO A 164 5.33 13.28 -7.30
C PRO A 164 5.39 11.78 -7.66
N ALA A 165 4.21 11.15 -7.77
CA ALA A 165 4.07 9.71 -8.06
C ALA A 165 4.69 9.28 -9.40
N THR A 166 4.74 10.17 -10.38
CA THR A 166 5.31 9.89 -11.71
C THR A 166 6.80 9.53 -11.65
N ILE A 167 7.62 10.32 -10.97
CA ILE A 167 9.08 10.08 -10.91
C ILE A 167 9.36 8.78 -10.16
N LEU A 168 8.70 8.60 -9.02
CA LEU A 168 8.84 7.38 -8.22
C LEU A 168 8.38 6.13 -8.98
N THR A 169 7.33 6.22 -9.79
CA THR A 169 6.89 5.10 -10.62
C THR A 169 7.93 4.77 -11.69
N LYS A 170 8.51 5.77 -12.37
CA LYS A 170 9.60 5.56 -13.32
C LYS A 170 10.80 4.90 -12.65
N SER A 171 11.23 5.39 -11.49
CA SER A 171 12.32 4.81 -10.71
C SER A 171 12.03 3.37 -10.29
N THR A 172 10.82 3.09 -9.80
CA THR A 172 10.41 1.74 -9.37
C THR A 172 10.38 0.77 -10.55
N MET A 173 9.91 1.21 -11.72
CA MET A 173 9.97 0.43 -12.95
C MET A 173 11.41 0.10 -13.33
N LEU A 174 12.31 1.09 -13.35
CA LEU A 174 13.72 0.87 -13.67
C LEU A 174 14.40 -0.07 -12.67
N VAL A 175 14.11 0.05 -11.38
CA VAL A 175 14.59 -0.89 -10.35
C VAL A 175 14.04 -2.30 -10.59
N SER A 176 12.77 -2.45 -10.97
CA SER A 176 12.22 -3.77 -11.31
C SER A 176 12.91 -4.42 -12.51
N ILE A 177 13.33 -3.64 -13.51
CA ILE A 177 14.10 -4.16 -14.64
C ILE A 177 15.54 -4.47 -14.23
N LEU A 178 16.12 -3.66 -13.35
CA LEU A 178 17.44 -3.93 -12.78
C LEU A 178 17.43 -5.24 -11.99
N ASP A 179 16.41 -5.46 -11.16
CA ASP A 179 16.15 -6.72 -10.44
C ASP A 179 16.15 -7.91 -11.42
N ASP A 180 15.39 -7.83 -12.52
CA ASP A 180 15.37 -8.89 -13.54
C ASP A 180 16.75 -9.11 -14.21
N ILE A 181 17.52 -8.05 -14.43
CA ILE A 181 18.88 -8.18 -14.95
C ILE A 181 19.75 -8.99 -13.99
N TYR A 182 19.70 -8.71 -12.68
CA TYR A 182 20.56 -9.38 -11.69
C TYR A 182 20.07 -10.78 -11.30
N ASP A 183 18.75 -11.01 -11.27
CA ASP A 183 18.17 -12.25 -10.74
C ASP A 183 18.01 -13.34 -11.80
N VAL A 184 17.69 -12.98 -13.05
CA VAL A 184 17.28 -13.97 -14.07
C VAL A 184 18.08 -13.94 -15.36
N HIS A 185 18.83 -12.86 -15.65
CA HIS A 185 19.46 -12.69 -16.96
C HIS A 185 20.99 -12.65 -16.95
N GLY A 186 21.60 -11.76 -16.16
CA GLY A 186 23.02 -11.45 -16.23
C GLY A 186 23.91 -12.54 -15.67
N THR A 187 25.08 -12.72 -16.28
CA THR A 187 26.16 -13.55 -15.71
C THR A 187 26.92 -12.76 -14.64
N ILE A 188 27.59 -13.45 -13.71
CA ILE A 188 28.33 -12.80 -12.61
C ILE A 188 29.36 -11.80 -13.16
N GLU A 189 30.09 -12.18 -14.20
CA GLU A 189 31.12 -11.36 -14.83
C GLU A 189 30.54 -10.08 -15.46
N GLU A 190 29.40 -10.19 -16.16
CA GLU A 190 28.70 -9.04 -16.73
C GLU A 190 28.14 -8.12 -15.64
N LEU A 191 27.53 -8.68 -14.60
CA LEU A 191 26.93 -7.94 -13.49
C LEU A 191 27.97 -7.19 -12.67
N GLU A 192 29.17 -7.75 -12.47
CA GLU A 192 30.28 -7.04 -11.82
C GLU A 192 30.73 -5.81 -12.60
N GLN A 193 30.81 -5.92 -13.93
CA GLN A 193 31.15 -4.79 -14.79
C GLN A 193 30.02 -3.77 -14.82
N PHE A 194 28.77 -4.22 -14.89
CA PHE A 194 27.59 -3.36 -14.91
C PHE A 194 27.44 -2.58 -13.60
N THR A 195 27.71 -3.22 -12.46
CA THR A 195 27.76 -2.56 -11.15
C THR A 195 28.78 -1.43 -11.16
N LYS A 196 30.01 -1.69 -11.63
CA LYS A 196 31.08 -0.68 -11.74
C LYS A 196 30.68 0.48 -12.66
N MET A 197 29.96 0.21 -13.74
CA MET A 197 29.45 1.23 -14.65
C MET A 197 28.45 2.16 -13.95
N ILE A 198 27.51 1.59 -13.20
CA ILE A 198 26.51 2.35 -12.43
C ILE A 198 27.20 3.18 -11.34
N GLU A 199 28.14 2.61 -10.60
CA GLU A 199 28.88 3.30 -9.52
C GLU A 199 29.71 4.48 -10.05
N ARG A 200 30.32 4.33 -11.22
CA ARG A 200 31.15 5.38 -11.85
C ARG A 200 30.33 6.39 -12.66
N TRP A 201 29.09 6.05 -12.97
CA TRP A 201 28.21 6.84 -13.82
C TRP A 201 28.82 7.11 -15.21
N ASP A 202 29.46 6.10 -15.82
CA ASP A 202 30.28 6.25 -17.03
C ASP A 202 29.88 5.23 -18.11
N THR A 203 29.34 5.71 -19.24
CA THR A 203 28.90 4.88 -20.37
C THR A 203 30.01 4.49 -21.35
N SER A 204 31.22 5.00 -21.17
CA SER A 204 32.35 4.72 -22.08
C SER A 204 32.95 3.32 -21.91
N MET A 205 32.37 2.48 -21.03
CA MET A 205 32.74 1.08 -20.88
C MET A 205 32.31 0.27 -22.11
N GLU A 206 33.25 0.03 -23.02
CA GLU A 206 32.99 -0.61 -24.32
C GLU A 206 32.59 -2.10 -24.20
N ASP A 207 33.01 -2.78 -23.12
CA ASP A 207 32.91 -4.25 -22.98
C ASP A 207 31.57 -4.78 -22.43
N LEU A 208 30.57 -3.92 -22.20
CA LEU A 208 29.29 -4.33 -21.62
C LEU A 208 28.25 -4.78 -22.67
N PRO A 209 27.41 -5.78 -22.36
CA PRO A 209 26.32 -6.21 -23.22
C PRO A 209 25.35 -5.09 -23.59
N ASP A 210 24.71 -5.18 -24.76
CA ASP A 210 23.80 -4.12 -25.23
C ASP A 210 22.60 -3.90 -24.29
N TYR A 211 22.13 -4.93 -23.59
CA TYR A 211 20.98 -4.82 -22.69
C TYR A 211 21.26 -3.91 -21.48
N THR A 212 22.49 -3.86 -20.97
CA THR A 212 22.85 -2.99 -19.84
C THR A 212 22.91 -1.53 -20.27
N LYS A 213 23.36 -1.27 -21.50
CA LYS A 213 23.37 0.06 -22.11
C LYS A 213 21.95 0.59 -22.31
N VAL A 214 21.05 -0.26 -22.86
CA VAL A 214 19.62 0.05 -23.00
C VAL A 214 18.99 0.47 -21.67
N TRP A 215 19.27 -0.27 -20.59
CA TRP A 215 18.76 0.09 -19.26
C TRP A 215 19.33 1.42 -18.75
N PHE A 216 20.64 1.63 -18.92
CA PHE A 216 21.32 2.82 -18.43
C PHE A 216 20.91 4.10 -19.17
N GLU A 217 20.72 4.02 -20.49
CA GLU A 217 20.14 5.13 -21.28
C GLU A 217 18.74 5.48 -20.81
N ALA A 218 17.90 4.47 -20.54
CA ALA A 218 16.57 4.69 -20.01
C ALA A 218 16.58 5.33 -18.63
N LEU A 219 17.55 4.99 -17.77
CA LEU A 219 17.76 5.64 -16.48
C LEU A 219 18.01 7.14 -16.65
N PHE A 220 18.91 7.53 -17.57
CA PHE A 220 19.15 8.95 -17.87
C PHE A 220 17.90 9.66 -18.36
N VAL A 221 17.24 9.14 -19.38
CA VAL A 221 16.03 9.76 -19.98
C VAL A 221 14.90 9.89 -18.97
N SER A 222 14.84 8.98 -17.98
CA SER A 222 13.77 8.98 -16.98
C SER A 222 14.02 9.90 -15.79
N LEU A 223 15.28 10.23 -15.50
CA LEU A 223 15.72 11.11 -14.41
C LEU A 223 16.05 12.55 -14.87
N SER A 224 16.14 12.80 -16.17
CA SER A 224 16.31 14.12 -16.79
C SER A 224 14.98 14.88 -16.86
#